data_AF-A0A7Y5LHI5-F1
#
_entry.id   AF-A0A7Y5LHI5-F1
#
_cell.length_a   1.000
_cell.length_b   1.000
_cell.length_c   1.000
_cell.angle_alpha   90.00
_cell.angle_beta   90.00
_cell.angle_gamma   90.00
#
_symmetry.space_group_name_H-M   'P 1'
#
loop_
_entity.id
_entity.type
_entity.pdbx_description
1 polymer ?
#
loop_
_entity_poly.entity_id
_entity_poly.type
_entity_poly.pdbx_seq_one_letter_code
_entity_poly.pdbx_strand_id
1 'polypeptide(L)'
;MTRSAMMGALALMLASSAFGGSIFLTGHDPDFHAQLGGNLSGARNINTIAIGYTMDAAFNPYVAGGADKFLFVESKISPPGGHVNGVNGIVASGYTAGTDFEHHDAATLASELDLLGTKYGAIVVASDFGGVLTAAELNILNSRSADIISFLNHGGGIYAMANSNSQAQLTSGATAYGYLPFVVTAPQVNQNETGFTVTAFGASLGLANSDVNGNASHNVFAATFGMQIVDVDASGRILSLATRSRIDDDEGVVPEPSSALLLLAGVGLVVFLGRRRPQR
;
A
#
# COMPACT_ATOMS: atom_id res chain seq x y z
N MET A 1 -58.93 7.67 -27.68
CA MET A 1 -58.03 6.92 -26.78
C MET A 1 -56.79 6.54 -27.57
N THR A 2 -55.71 7.30 -27.45
CA THR A 2 -54.42 6.98 -28.07
C THR A 2 -53.34 7.39 -27.09
N ARG A 3 -52.79 6.39 -26.38
CA ARG A 3 -51.65 6.55 -25.48
C ARG A 3 -50.38 6.43 -26.31
N SER A 4 -49.71 7.55 -26.59
CA SER A 4 -48.33 7.53 -27.09
C SER A 4 -47.40 7.20 -25.93
N ALA A 5 -46.71 6.07 -26.05
CA ALA A 5 -45.69 5.61 -25.13
C ALA A 5 -44.41 6.45 -25.30
N MET A 6 -43.93 7.00 -24.20
CA MET A 6 -42.65 7.71 -24.09
C MET A 6 -41.54 6.63 -24.00
N MET A 7 -40.79 6.43 -25.07
CA MET A 7 -39.54 5.65 -25.01
C MET A 7 -38.46 6.52 -24.38
N GLY A 8 -38.22 6.35 -23.09
CA GLY A 8 -37.02 6.86 -22.43
C GLY A 8 -35.86 5.91 -22.72
N ALA A 9 -34.88 6.36 -23.52
CA ALA A 9 -33.62 5.66 -23.70
C ALA A 9 -32.79 5.80 -22.42
N LEU A 10 -32.69 4.72 -21.63
CA LEU A 10 -31.77 4.62 -20.51
C LEU A 10 -30.37 4.32 -21.07
N ALA A 11 -29.56 5.36 -21.25
CA ALA A 11 -28.13 5.20 -21.54
C ALA A 11 -27.45 4.57 -20.32
N LEU A 12 -27.16 3.27 -20.42
CA LEU A 12 -26.29 2.57 -19.48
C LEU A 12 -24.86 3.11 -19.70
N MET A 13 -24.48 4.16 -18.99
CA MET A 13 -23.06 4.49 -18.86
C MET A 13 -22.42 3.34 -18.09
N LEU A 14 -21.71 2.47 -18.80
CA LEU A 14 -20.73 1.59 -18.20
C LEU A 14 -19.67 2.50 -17.59
N ALA A 15 -19.82 2.87 -16.32
CA ALA A 15 -18.72 3.39 -15.55
C ALA A 15 -17.68 2.28 -15.52
N SER A 16 -16.63 2.39 -16.33
CA SER A 16 -15.41 1.64 -16.10
C SER A 16 -14.99 1.97 -14.67
N SER A 17 -15.03 0.99 -13.77
CA SER A 17 -14.31 1.09 -12.50
C SER A 17 -12.86 1.32 -12.89
N ALA A 18 -12.39 2.56 -12.76
CA ALA A 18 -10.99 2.87 -13.00
C ALA A 18 -10.28 2.45 -11.72
N PHE A 19 -10.12 1.14 -11.53
CA PHE A 19 -9.42 0.58 -10.38
C PHE A 19 -8.06 1.27 -10.29
N GLY A 20 -7.87 2.04 -9.22
CA GLY A 20 -6.55 2.53 -8.88
C GLY A 20 -5.64 1.38 -8.46
N GLY A 21 -4.34 1.66 -8.47
CA GLY A 21 -3.29 0.73 -8.14
C GLY A 21 -3.37 0.18 -6.73
N SER A 22 -2.57 -0.85 -6.48
CA SER A 22 -2.53 -1.55 -5.21
C SER A 22 -1.48 -0.92 -4.30
N ILE A 23 -1.90 -0.40 -3.15
CA ILE A 23 -1.01 0.18 -2.13
C ILE A 23 -1.07 -0.71 -0.89
N PHE A 24 0.09 -1.08 -0.34
CA PHE A 24 0.22 -1.71 0.96
C PHE A 24 1.29 -0.98 1.77
N LEU A 25 0.93 -0.44 2.94
CA LEU A 25 1.86 0.23 3.84
C LEU A 25 1.89 -0.49 5.17
N THR A 26 3.06 -0.61 5.78
CA THR A 26 3.20 -1.23 7.09
C THR A 26 4.24 -0.55 7.96
N GLY A 27 3.96 -0.46 9.26
CA GLY A 27 4.90 -0.07 10.30
C GLY A 27 5.81 -1.21 10.78
N HIS A 28 5.63 -2.41 10.22
CA HIS A 28 6.54 -3.55 10.40
C HIS A 28 7.80 -3.40 9.52
N ASP A 29 8.90 -4.01 9.92
CA ASP A 29 10.16 -4.17 9.17
C ASP A 29 10.42 -5.64 8.79
N PRO A 30 9.50 -6.28 8.02
CA PRO A 30 9.61 -7.70 7.69
C PRO A 30 10.80 -8.02 6.79
N ASP A 31 11.44 -7.04 6.15
CA ASP A 31 12.72 -7.19 5.46
C ASP A 31 13.88 -7.50 6.42
N PHE A 32 13.85 -7.02 7.67
CA PHE A 32 14.75 -7.51 8.72
C PHE A 32 14.23 -8.81 9.31
N HIS A 33 12.96 -8.83 9.70
CA HIS A 33 12.41 -9.91 10.52
C HIS A 33 12.18 -11.22 9.78
N ALA A 34 12.18 -11.24 8.45
CA ALA A 34 12.19 -12.47 7.66
C ALA A 34 13.52 -13.25 7.81
N GLN A 35 14.56 -12.60 8.31
CA GLN A 35 15.90 -13.17 8.52
C GLN A 35 16.23 -13.40 9.98
N LEU A 36 15.94 -12.41 10.82
CA LEU A 36 16.36 -12.33 12.21
C LEU A 36 15.18 -11.86 13.05
N GLY A 37 14.81 -12.58 14.10
CA GLY A 37 13.67 -12.17 14.92
C GLY A 37 13.02 -13.34 15.63
N GLY A 38 11.99 -13.03 16.43
CA GLY A 38 11.22 -14.04 17.15
C GLY A 38 10.22 -14.79 16.27
N ASN A 39 9.82 -14.21 15.14
CA ASN A 39 8.83 -14.77 14.24
C ASN A 39 9.20 -14.57 12.76
N LEU A 40 10.15 -15.39 12.29
CA LEU A 40 10.61 -15.37 10.90
C LEU A 40 9.50 -15.69 9.90
N SER A 41 8.65 -16.67 10.22
CA SER A 41 7.56 -17.11 9.33
C SER A 41 6.52 -16.01 9.16
N GLY A 42 6.15 -15.31 10.23
CA GLY A 42 5.21 -14.20 10.16
C GLY A 42 5.71 -13.05 9.29
N ALA A 43 6.97 -12.63 9.49
CA ALA A 43 7.58 -11.60 8.66
C ALA A 43 7.65 -12.00 7.17
N ARG A 44 7.97 -13.26 6.87
CA ARG A 44 7.94 -13.77 5.49
C ARG A 44 6.54 -13.77 4.89
N ASN A 45 5.52 -14.11 5.68
CA ASN A 45 4.13 -14.07 5.26
C ASN A 45 3.68 -12.63 4.98
N ILE A 46 4.06 -11.65 5.81
CA ILE A 46 3.78 -10.22 5.56
C ILE A 46 4.36 -9.79 4.21
N ASN A 47 5.66 -10.07 3.96
CA ASN A 47 6.29 -9.78 2.66
C ASN A 47 5.53 -10.45 1.51
N THR A 48 5.22 -11.74 1.63
CA THR A 48 4.56 -12.51 0.57
C THR A 48 3.17 -11.97 0.25
N ILE A 49 2.38 -11.62 1.27
CA ILE A 49 1.03 -11.10 1.11
C ILE A 49 1.05 -9.69 0.55
N ALA A 50 1.92 -8.81 1.06
CA ALA A 50 2.00 -7.43 0.58
C ALA A 50 2.52 -7.34 -0.87
N ILE A 51 3.55 -8.12 -1.21
CA ILE A 51 4.05 -8.19 -2.59
C ILE A 51 3.02 -8.87 -3.49
N GLY A 52 2.40 -9.97 -3.06
CA GLY A 52 1.33 -10.62 -3.81
C GLY A 52 0.13 -9.71 -4.06
N TYR A 53 -0.25 -8.88 -3.08
CA TYR A 53 -1.33 -7.90 -3.21
C TYR A 53 -1.03 -6.82 -4.25
N THR A 54 0.21 -6.32 -4.26
CA THR A 54 0.66 -5.23 -5.15
C THR A 54 0.99 -5.70 -6.57
N MET A 55 1.38 -6.97 -6.70
CA MET A 55 1.69 -7.63 -7.98
C MET A 55 0.51 -8.46 -8.52
N ASP A 56 -0.69 -8.39 -7.94
CA ASP A 56 -1.84 -9.16 -8.40
C ASP A 56 -2.28 -8.73 -9.81
N ALA A 57 -2.05 -9.58 -10.81
CA ALA A 57 -2.38 -9.32 -12.21
C ALA A 57 -3.87 -9.06 -12.46
N ALA A 58 -4.78 -9.47 -11.56
CA ALA A 58 -6.19 -9.15 -11.69
C ALA A 58 -6.49 -7.66 -11.41
N PHE A 59 -5.58 -6.95 -10.75
CA PHE A 59 -5.71 -5.55 -10.35
C PHE A 59 -4.53 -4.68 -10.80
N ASN A 60 -3.49 -5.30 -11.35
CA ASN A 60 -2.31 -4.64 -11.88
C ASN A 60 -2.16 -4.94 -13.38
N PRO A 61 -2.60 -4.03 -14.27
CA PRO A 61 -2.57 -4.25 -15.71
C PRO A 61 -1.14 -4.35 -16.27
N TYR A 62 -0.15 -3.79 -15.57
CA TYR A 62 1.25 -3.92 -15.97
C TYR A 62 1.77 -5.33 -15.74
N VAL A 63 1.45 -5.95 -14.61
CA VAL A 63 1.78 -7.36 -14.36
C VAL A 63 1.03 -8.25 -15.35
N ALA A 64 -0.27 -8.00 -15.59
CA ALA A 64 -1.02 -8.71 -16.61
C ALA A 64 -0.43 -8.56 -18.03
N GLY A 65 0.23 -7.42 -18.28
CA GLY A 65 0.95 -7.11 -19.52
C GLY A 65 2.38 -7.62 -19.60
N GLY A 66 2.90 -8.26 -18.54
CA GLY A 66 4.23 -8.88 -18.52
C GLY A 66 5.32 -8.12 -17.76
N ALA A 67 5.00 -7.03 -17.06
CA ALA A 67 5.93 -6.39 -16.10
C ALA A 67 5.94 -7.19 -14.79
N ASP A 68 6.55 -8.37 -14.83
CA ASP A 68 6.52 -9.40 -13.78
C ASP A 68 7.49 -9.14 -12.61
N LYS A 69 8.37 -8.14 -12.71
CA LYS A 69 9.30 -7.76 -11.64
C LYS A 69 8.74 -6.65 -10.76
N PHE A 70 9.14 -6.63 -9.50
CA PHE A 70 9.07 -5.41 -8.68
C PHE A 70 10.43 -4.74 -8.53
N LEU A 71 10.42 -3.42 -8.37
CA LEU A 71 11.60 -2.61 -8.06
C LEU A 71 11.80 -2.59 -6.55
N PHE A 72 12.84 -3.26 -6.03
CA PHE A 72 13.17 -3.22 -4.62
C PHE A 72 14.14 -2.06 -4.33
N VAL A 73 13.69 -1.12 -3.49
CA VAL A 73 14.41 0.12 -3.17
C VAL A 73 15.02 0.00 -1.79
N GLU A 74 16.34 -0.10 -1.75
CA GLU A 74 17.13 -0.14 -0.53
C GLU A 74 18.56 0.31 -0.85
N SER A 75 19.24 0.96 0.11
CA SER A 75 20.66 1.29 -0.06
C SER A 75 21.55 0.05 -0.12
N LYS A 76 22.78 0.22 -0.63
CA LYS A 76 23.83 -0.81 -0.67
C LYS A 76 25.00 -0.50 0.26
N ILE A 77 24.81 0.41 1.21
CA ILE A 77 25.81 0.67 2.26
C ILE A 77 25.97 -0.55 3.16
N SER A 78 27.09 -0.61 3.89
CA SER A 78 27.22 -1.58 4.98
C SER A 78 26.14 -1.30 6.04
N PRO A 79 25.30 -2.28 6.42
CA PRO A 79 24.30 -2.08 7.46
C PRO A 79 24.95 -1.59 8.76
N PRO A 80 24.47 -0.50 9.37
CA PRO A 80 24.87 -0.13 10.72
C PRO A 80 24.32 -1.13 11.74
N GLY A 81 24.82 -1.06 12.99
CA GLY A 81 24.33 -1.94 14.05
C GLY A 81 22.82 -1.77 14.28
N GLY A 82 22.10 -2.88 14.39
CA GLY A 82 20.63 -2.90 14.47
C GLY A 82 19.92 -3.03 13.13
N HIS A 83 20.67 -3.10 12.01
CA HIS A 83 20.12 -3.25 10.67
C HIS A 83 20.70 -4.49 9.96
N VAL A 84 20.02 -4.96 8.92
CA VAL A 84 20.53 -5.93 7.94
C VAL A 84 20.31 -5.41 6.53
N ASN A 85 20.94 -6.04 5.55
CA ASN A 85 20.54 -5.89 4.14
C ASN A 85 19.14 -6.50 3.97
N GLY A 86 18.10 -5.67 3.96
CA GLY A 86 16.69 -6.06 3.85
C GLY A 86 16.37 -6.85 2.58
N VAL A 87 17.15 -6.67 1.50
CA VAL A 87 17.08 -7.53 0.31
C VAL A 87 17.20 -9.02 0.64
N ASN A 88 17.97 -9.37 1.67
CA ASN A 88 18.10 -10.77 2.06
C ASN A 88 16.82 -11.29 2.75
N GLY A 89 16.03 -10.41 3.39
CA GLY A 89 14.69 -10.73 3.90
C GLY A 89 13.70 -10.99 2.78
N ILE A 90 13.75 -10.19 1.71
CA ILE A 90 12.99 -10.44 0.48
C ILE A 90 13.34 -11.82 -0.12
N VAL A 91 14.63 -12.16 -0.18
CA VAL A 91 15.07 -13.50 -0.62
C VAL A 91 14.61 -14.61 0.33
N ALA A 92 14.66 -14.37 1.65
CA ALA A 92 14.17 -15.32 2.64
C ALA A 92 12.65 -15.56 2.56
N SER A 93 11.90 -14.61 2.01
CA SER A 93 10.47 -14.73 1.68
C SER A 93 10.19 -15.52 0.39
N GLY A 94 11.23 -15.96 -0.33
CA GLY A 94 11.10 -16.82 -1.51
C GLY A 94 11.24 -16.12 -2.86
N TYR A 95 11.56 -14.83 -2.87
CA TYR A 95 11.78 -14.07 -4.11
C TYR A 95 13.24 -14.15 -4.57
N THR A 96 13.46 -14.15 -5.88
CA THR A 96 14.77 -14.30 -6.51
C THR A 96 15.17 -13.03 -7.24
N ALA A 97 16.32 -12.45 -6.87
CA ALA A 97 16.87 -11.27 -7.55
C ALA A 97 17.18 -11.57 -9.03
N GLY A 98 16.85 -10.64 -9.91
CA GLY A 98 16.94 -10.76 -11.37
C GLY A 98 15.77 -11.52 -12.01
N THR A 99 14.98 -12.26 -11.23
CA THR A 99 13.77 -12.96 -11.69
C THR A 99 12.53 -12.22 -11.23
N ASP A 100 12.31 -12.13 -9.92
CA ASP A 100 11.10 -11.53 -9.33
C ASP A 100 11.29 -10.05 -9.03
N PHE A 101 12.54 -9.61 -8.83
CA PHE A 101 12.83 -8.21 -8.50
C PHE A 101 14.23 -7.78 -8.92
N GLU A 102 14.44 -6.47 -8.97
CA GLU A 102 15.78 -5.88 -9.04
C GLU A 102 16.01 -4.91 -7.88
N HIS A 103 17.22 -4.95 -7.30
CA HIS A 103 17.59 -4.17 -6.12
C HIS A 103 18.41 -2.94 -6.51
N HIS A 104 17.86 -1.76 -6.24
CA HIS A 104 18.45 -0.48 -6.62
C HIS A 104 18.57 0.48 -5.43
N ASP A 105 19.73 1.11 -5.35
CA ASP A 105 20.08 2.19 -4.43
C ASP A 105 20.01 3.55 -5.16
N ALA A 106 20.35 4.63 -4.46
CA ALA A 106 20.25 5.98 -4.98
C ALA A 106 21.08 6.23 -6.26
N ALA A 107 22.12 5.43 -6.51
CA ALA A 107 22.95 5.58 -7.70
C ALA A 107 22.23 5.20 -9.00
N THR A 108 21.21 4.33 -8.93
CA THR A 108 20.51 3.80 -10.11
C THR A 108 18.99 3.98 -10.05
N LEU A 109 18.43 4.28 -8.87
CA LEU A 109 17.00 4.37 -8.64
C LEU A 109 16.28 5.32 -9.61
N ALA A 110 16.86 6.49 -9.90
CA ALA A 110 16.19 7.48 -10.76
C ALA A 110 15.91 6.95 -12.17
N SER A 111 16.86 6.22 -12.79
CA SER A 111 16.67 5.63 -14.12
C SER A 111 15.73 4.42 -14.09
N GLU A 112 15.70 3.67 -13.00
CA GLU A 112 14.82 2.50 -12.89
C GLU A 112 13.36 2.89 -12.63
N LEU A 113 13.11 4.03 -11.98
CA LEU A 113 11.77 4.61 -11.86
C LEU A 113 11.18 5.04 -13.22
N ASP A 114 12.01 5.29 -14.23
CA ASP A 114 11.53 5.56 -15.59
C ASP A 114 11.01 4.29 -16.31
N LEU A 115 11.24 3.11 -15.72
CA LEU A 115 10.83 1.81 -16.25
C LEU A 115 9.59 1.24 -15.56
N LEU A 116 8.93 2.02 -14.69
CA LEU A 116 7.64 1.64 -14.09
C LEU A 116 6.59 1.38 -15.18
N GLY A 117 5.82 0.31 -15.00
CA GLY A 117 4.78 -0.12 -15.94
C GLY A 117 5.27 -0.77 -17.22
N THR A 118 6.59 -0.81 -17.47
CA THR A 118 7.18 -1.52 -18.62
C THR A 118 8.06 -2.67 -18.17
N LYS A 119 8.96 -2.43 -17.21
CA LYS A 119 9.81 -3.45 -16.57
C LYS A 119 9.26 -3.86 -15.21
N TYR A 120 8.73 -2.89 -14.45
CA TYR A 120 8.27 -3.11 -13.08
C TYR A 120 6.77 -2.95 -12.93
N GLY A 121 6.12 -3.97 -12.36
CA GLY A 121 4.71 -3.93 -11.99
C GLY A 121 4.46 -3.28 -10.63
N ALA A 122 5.46 -3.24 -9.75
CA ALA A 122 5.35 -2.58 -8.45
C ALA A 122 6.68 -2.02 -7.95
N ILE A 123 6.59 -1.16 -6.93
CA ILE A 123 7.72 -0.68 -6.12
C ILE A 123 7.62 -1.34 -4.74
N VAL A 124 8.74 -1.85 -4.22
CA VAL A 124 8.85 -2.33 -2.85
C VAL A 124 9.92 -1.52 -2.14
N VAL A 125 9.55 -0.77 -1.10
CA VAL A 125 10.44 0.14 -0.37
C VAL A 125 10.82 -0.49 0.96
N ALA A 126 12.11 -0.73 1.16
CA ALA A 126 12.68 -1.27 2.40
C ALA A 126 12.34 -0.42 3.63
N SER A 127 12.42 -1.03 4.80
CA SER A 127 12.35 -0.29 6.05
C SER A 127 13.62 0.53 6.28
N ASP A 128 13.50 1.63 7.03
CA ASP A 128 14.66 2.46 7.39
C ASP A 128 15.29 2.09 8.73
N PHE A 129 14.59 1.27 9.51
CA PHE A 129 15.10 0.63 10.70
C PHE A 129 14.67 -0.84 10.65
N GLY A 130 15.66 -1.73 10.78
CA GLY A 130 15.60 -3.10 10.29
C GLY A 130 16.34 -3.24 8.96
N GLY A 131 15.78 -2.67 7.89
CA GLY A 131 16.42 -2.54 6.57
C GLY A 131 17.39 -1.36 6.47
N VAL A 132 17.82 -1.06 5.24
CA VAL A 132 18.81 0.00 4.95
C VAL A 132 18.27 1.06 3.98
N LEU A 133 17.01 1.46 4.09
CA LEU A 133 16.52 2.64 3.38
C LEU A 133 17.20 3.90 3.92
N THR A 134 17.80 4.73 3.04
CA THR A 134 18.42 5.99 3.46
C THR A 134 17.70 7.21 2.89
N ALA A 135 18.07 8.38 3.40
CA ALA A 135 17.60 9.67 2.90
C ALA A 135 17.89 9.86 1.40
N ALA A 136 18.95 9.23 0.86
CA ALA A 136 19.28 9.37 -0.55
C ALA A 136 18.23 8.70 -1.45
N GLU A 137 17.87 7.45 -1.17
CA GLU A 137 16.80 6.76 -1.90
C GLU A 137 15.44 7.44 -1.66
N LEU A 138 15.15 7.78 -0.40
CA LEU A 138 13.87 8.39 -0.03
C LEU A 138 13.66 9.76 -0.68
N ASN A 139 14.69 10.60 -0.77
CA ASN A 139 14.59 11.89 -1.47
C ASN A 139 14.34 11.73 -2.97
N ILE A 140 14.92 10.70 -3.61
CA ILE A 140 14.63 10.38 -5.02
C ILE A 140 13.16 9.98 -5.15
N LEU A 141 12.67 9.04 -4.33
CA LEU A 141 11.25 8.65 -4.33
C LEU A 141 10.34 9.86 -4.14
N ASN A 142 10.60 10.69 -3.12
CA ASN A 142 9.81 11.89 -2.83
C ASN A 142 9.80 12.88 -4.00
N SER A 143 10.93 13.06 -4.68
CA SER A 143 11.01 13.92 -5.88
C SER A 143 10.23 13.37 -7.08
N ARG A 144 9.95 12.06 -7.09
CA ARG A 144 9.21 11.34 -8.14
C ARG A 144 7.76 11.06 -7.74
N SER A 145 7.26 11.71 -6.70
CA SER A 145 5.89 11.54 -6.17
C SER A 145 4.82 11.60 -7.26
N ALA A 146 4.85 12.60 -8.13
CA ALA A 146 3.87 12.74 -9.23
C ALA A 146 3.90 11.55 -10.21
N ASP A 147 5.09 11.05 -10.56
CA ASP A 147 5.23 9.91 -11.46
C ASP A 147 4.76 8.60 -10.80
N ILE A 148 5.06 8.44 -9.51
CA ILE A 148 4.62 7.29 -8.71
C ILE A 148 3.09 7.31 -8.57
N ILE A 149 2.48 8.46 -8.28
CA ILE A 149 1.01 8.58 -8.22
C ILE A 149 0.40 8.31 -9.60
N SER A 150 0.99 8.82 -10.68
CA SER A 150 0.54 8.49 -12.04
C SER A 150 0.59 6.98 -12.29
N PHE A 151 1.70 6.32 -11.96
CA PHE A 151 1.85 4.87 -12.08
C PHE A 151 0.79 4.11 -11.28
N LEU A 152 0.56 4.49 -10.02
CA LEU A 152 -0.48 3.90 -9.17
C LEU A 152 -1.88 4.15 -9.76
N ASN A 153 -2.18 5.35 -10.23
CA ASN A 153 -3.47 5.66 -10.84
C ASN A 153 -3.74 4.92 -12.16
N HIS A 154 -2.71 4.36 -12.79
CA HIS A 154 -2.82 3.47 -13.95
C HIS A 154 -2.73 1.98 -13.58
N GLY A 155 -2.82 1.64 -12.29
CA GLY A 155 -2.94 0.28 -11.79
C GLY A 155 -1.64 -0.34 -11.25
N GLY A 156 -0.54 0.43 -11.17
CA GLY A 156 0.72 -0.03 -10.58
C GLY A 156 0.60 -0.39 -9.10
N GLY A 157 1.61 -1.10 -8.58
CA GLY A 157 1.69 -1.49 -7.17
C GLY A 157 2.71 -0.71 -6.35
N ILE A 158 2.46 -0.50 -5.07
CA ILE A 158 3.50 -0.09 -4.10
C ILE A 158 3.34 -0.79 -2.75
N TYR A 159 4.43 -1.36 -2.26
CA TYR A 159 4.55 -1.88 -0.91
C TYR A 159 5.64 -1.10 -0.17
N ALA A 160 5.33 -0.49 0.97
CA ALA A 160 6.31 0.23 1.78
C ALA A 160 6.32 -0.27 3.23
N MET A 161 7.52 -0.59 3.70
CA MET A 161 7.80 -1.03 5.06
C MET A 161 8.16 0.15 5.97
N ALA A 162 8.44 -0.16 7.24
CA ALA A 162 8.57 0.84 8.29
C ALA A 162 9.53 1.99 7.95
N ASN A 163 9.07 3.23 8.13
CA ASN A 163 9.85 4.43 7.90
C ASN A 163 9.67 5.37 9.10
N SER A 164 10.64 5.30 9.99
CA SER A 164 10.56 5.77 11.37
C SER A 164 11.66 6.77 11.74
N ASN A 165 12.72 6.82 10.94
CA ASN A 165 13.99 7.46 11.18
C ASN A 165 14.62 7.10 12.53
N SER A 166 14.34 5.88 13.01
CA SER A 166 14.87 5.36 14.28
C SER A 166 16.36 5.05 14.22
N GLN A 167 16.98 4.89 15.39
CA GLN A 167 18.35 4.42 15.58
C GLN A 167 19.42 5.17 14.77
N ALA A 168 19.96 4.56 13.71
CA ALA A 168 21.02 5.13 12.89
C ALA A 168 20.57 6.38 12.11
N GLN A 169 19.28 6.74 12.17
CA GLN A 169 18.69 7.94 11.55
C GLN A 169 19.01 8.01 10.06
N LEU A 170 18.92 6.86 9.37
CA LEU A 170 19.33 6.71 7.97
C LEU A 170 18.54 7.62 7.02
N THR A 171 17.31 7.99 7.39
CA THR A 171 16.39 8.83 6.61
C THR A 171 16.34 10.27 7.11
N SER A 172 17.29 10.69 7.97
CA SER A 172 17.32 12.06 8.51
C SER A 172 17.34 13.12 7.40
N GLY A 173 16.43 14.07 7.50
CA GLY A 173 16.27 15.17 6.54
C GLY A 173 15.41 14.83 5.31
N ALA A 174 14.91 13.60 5.19
CA ALA A 174 13.93 13.21 4.19
C ALA A 174 12.52 13.05 4.81
N THR A 175 11.48 13.32 4.04
CA THR A 175 10.08 13.11 4.46
C THR A 175 9.71 11.63 4.35
N ALA A 176 9.38 10.99 5.46
CA ALA A 176 8.85 9.63 5.47
C ALA A 176 7.59 9.55 4.59
N TYR A 177 7.55 8.57 3.68
CA TYR A 177 6.45 8.38 2.72
C TYR A 177 6.12 9.60 1.84
N GLY A 178 7.02 10.57 1.64
CA GLY A 178 6.74 11.78 0.86
C GLY A 178 6.38 11.53 -0.63
N TYR A 179 6.67 10.33 -1.14
CA TYR A 179 6.22 9.83 -2.45
C TYR A 179 4.74 9.44 -2.48
N LEU A 180 4.06 9.43 -1.33
CA LEU A 180 2.61 9.33 -1.13
C LEU A 180 2.18 10.50 -0.23
N PRO A 181 2.05 11.73 -0.76
CA PRO A 181 1.98 12.96 0.04
C PRO A 181 0.74 13.08 0.93
N PHE A 182 -0.29 12.27 0.67
CA PHE A 182 -1.49 12.15 1.50
C PHE A 182 -1.28 11.30 2.77
N VAL A 183 -0.18 10.56 2.87
CA VAL A 183 0.16 9.73 4.03
C VAL A 183 0.86 10.59 5.07
N VAL A 184 0.17 10.84 6.18
CA VAL A 184 0.73 11.56 7.34
C VAL A 184 0.97 10.55 8.46
N THR A 185 2.19 10.07 8.62
CA THR A 185 2.50 9.09 9.67
C THR A 185 2.29 9.66 11.07
N ALA A 186 1.77 8.83 11.98
CA ALA A 186 1.85 9.09 13.42
C ALA A 186 3.27 8.74 13.90
N PRO A 187 3.70 9.23 15.08
CA PRO A 187 5.08 9.23 15.51
C PRO A 187 5.79 7.87 15.37
N GLN A 188 7.10 7.96 15.16
CA GLN A 188 8.05 6.89 15.41
C GLN A 188 7.67 6.14 16.69
N VAL A 189 7.50 4.83 16.56
CA VAL A 189 7.42 3.93 17.71
C VAL A 189 8.63 3.02 17.67
N ASN A 190 8.89 2.32 18.76
CA ASN A 190 9.74 1.15 18.73
C ASN A 190 9.17 0.19 19.75
N GLN A 191 8.43 -0.81 19.27
CA GLN A 191 7.64 -1.67 20.13
C GLN A 191 7.73 -3.13 19.72
N ASN A 192 7.72 -4.00 20.73
CA ASN A 192 7.53 -5.42 20.50
C ASN A 192 6.10 -5.67 20.02
N GLU A 193 5.97 -6.58 19.07
CA GLU A 193 4.69 -6.99 18.52
C GLU A 193 4.03 -8.03 19.43
N THR A 194 3.27 -7.56 20.41
CA THR A 194 2.52 -8.44 21.32
C THR A 194 1.11 -7.92 21.49
N GLY A 195 0.12 -8.78 21.26
CA GLY A 195 -1.30 -8.42 21.30
C GLY A 195 -1.76 -7.66 20.05
N PHE A 196 -0.99 -7.69 18.97
CA PHE A 196 -1.40 -7.11 17.70
C PHE A 196 -2.49 -7.98 17.09
N THR A 197 -3.41 -7.34 16.37
CA THR A 197 -4.61 -8.00 15.84
C THR A 197 -4.79 -7.65 14.37
N VAL A 198 -4.85 -8.67 13.53
CA VAL A 198 -5.25 -8.57 12.14
C VAL A 198 -6.76 -8.29 12.07
N THR A 199 -7.16 -7.31 11.26
CA THR A 199 -8.58 -6.99 11.06
C THR A 199 -9.24 -8.03 10.14
N ALA A 200 -10.57 -7.96 10.01
CA ALA A 200 -11.27 -8.80 9.03
C ALA A 200 -10.76 -8.57 7.59
N PHE A 201 -10.35 -7.34 7.25
CA PHE A 201 -9.78 -7.04 5.96
C PHE A 201 -8.37 -7.63 5.80
N GLY A 202 -7.48 -7.46 6.78
CA GLY A 202 -6.16 -8.11 6.73
C GLY A 202 -6.25 -9.63 6.64
N ALA A 203 -7.21 -10.23 7.34
CA ALA A 203 -7.49 -11.66 7.25
C ALA A 203 -7.98 -12.08 5.85
N SER A 204 -8.73 -11.22 5.15
CA SER A 204 -9.13 -11.48 3.76
C SER A 204 -7.96 -11.44 2.77
N LEU A 205 -6.85 -10.79 3.13
CA LEU A 205 -5.60 -10.82 2.36
C LEU A 205 -4.76 -12.07 2.66
N GLY A 206 -5.15 -12.85 3.67
CA GLY A 206 -4.48 -14.08 4.08
C GLY A 206 -3.61 -13.95 5.34
N LEU A 207 -3.58 -12.78 5.99
CA LEU A 207 -2.83 -12.60 7.24
C LEU A 207 -3.55 -13.22 8.44
N ALA A 208 -2.77 -13.74 9.38
CA ALA A 208 -3.24 -14.20 10.68
C ALA A 208 -2.57 -13.42 11.82
N ASN A 209 -3.17 -13.44 13.01
CA ASN A 209 -2.55 -12.82 14.20
C ASN A 209 -1.16 -13.38 14.48
N SER A 210 -0.90 -14.64 14.14
CA SER A 210 0.42 -15.25 14.26
C SER A 210 1.47 -14.63 13.32
N ASP A 211 1.07 -13.88 12.30
CA ASP A 211 2.03 -13.24 11.37
C ASP A 211 2.53 -11.89 11.89
N VAL A 212 1.66 -11.14 12.57
CA VAL A 212 1.90 -9.76 13.05
C VAL A 212 2.31 -9.68 14.52
N ASN A 213 2.62 -10.81 15.16
CA ASN A 213 3.09 -10.88 16.55
C ASN A 213 4.43 -11.60 16.62
N GLY A 214 5.31 -11.17 17.53
CA GLY A 214 6.58 -11.84 17.85
C GLY A 214 7.83 -11.17 17.27
N ASN A 215 7.71 -10.06 16.54
CA ASN A 215 8.84 -9.24 16.11
C ASN A 215 8.74 -7.80 16.67
N ALA A 216 9.05 -6.78 15.86
CA ALA A 216 9.00 -5.38 16.21
C ALA A 216 8.36 -4.51 15.12
N SER A 217 7.84 -3.35 15.53
CA SER A 217 7.37 -2.32 14.62
C SER A 217 7.89 -0.94 15.01
N HIS A 218 8.05 -0.08 14.00
CA HIS A 218 8.81 1.18 14.13
C HIS A 218 8.04 2.46 13.77
N ASN A 219 6.86 2.34 13.18
CA ASN A 219 5.94 3.47 13.05
C ASN A 219 4.49 3.00 13.14
N VAL A 220 3.59 3.95 13.35
CA VAL A 220 2.14 3.74 13.26
C VAL A 220 1.54 4.81 12.36
N PHE A 221 0.38 4.54 11.78
CA PHE A 221 -0.30 5.50 10.91
C PHE A 221 -1.31 6.35 11.69
N ALA A 222 -1.32 7.67 11.46
CA ALA A 222 -2.16 8.60 12.23
C ALA A 222 -3.64 8.52 11.83
N ALA A 223 -3.91 8.06 10.62
CA ALA A 223 -5.24 7.91 10.05
C ALA A 223 -5.22 6.80 9.00
N THR A 224 -6.36 6.58 8.35
CA THR A 224 -6.49 5.59 7.28
C THR A 224 -6.12 6.15 5.90
N PHE A 225 -6.17 7.46 5.70
CA PHE A 225 -5.98 8.13 4.41
C PHE A 225 -6.86 7.56 3.28
N GLY A 226 -8.06 7.08 3.65
CA GLY A 226 -8.99 6.42 2.72
C GLY A 226 -8.65 4.95 2.39
N MET A 227 -7.61 4.38 3.00
CA MET A 227 -7.25 2.96 2.90
C MET A 227 -7.97 2.11 3.97
N GLN A 228 -7.94 0.80 3.80
CA GLN A 228 -8.47 -0.15 4.77
C GLN A 228 -7.38 -0.57 5.76
N ILE A 229 -7.74 -0.64 7.04
CA ILE A 229 -6.85 -1.07 8.12
C ILE A 229 -6.62 -2.58 7.98
N VAL A 230 -5.36 -3.00 7.87
CA VAL A 230 -4.96 -4.41 7.76
C VAL A 230 -4.75 -5.03 9.13
N ASP A 231 -4.05 -4.32 10.03
CA ASP A 231 -3.83 -4.75 11.41
C ASP A 231 -3.58 -3.54 12.33
N VAL A 232 -3.72 -3.79 13.64
CA VAL A 232 -3.54 -2.81 14.71
C VAL A 232 -2.71 -3.39 15.85
N ASP A 233 -2.06 -2.52 16.62
CA ASP A 233 -1.40 -2.95 17.85
C ASP A 233 -2.37 -3.16 19.01
N ALA A 234 -1.83 -3.58 20.15
CA ALA A 234 -2.60 -3.81 21.38
C ALA A 234 -3.32 -2.56 21.93
N SER A 235 -2.91 -1.35 21.49
CA SER A 235 -3.56 -0.08 21.84
C SER A 235 -4.58 0.38 20.79
N GLY A 236 -4.79 -0.41 19.73
CA GLY A 236 -5.68 -0.07 18.62
C GLY A 236 -5.10 0.94 17.64
N ARG A 237 -3.79 1.21 17.67
CA ARG A 237 -3.13 2.09 16.68
C ARG A 237 -2.93 1.33 15.38
N ILE A 238 -3.05 2.03 14.26
CA ILE A 238 -2.98 1.46 12.92
C ILE A 238 -1.53 1.10 12.60
N LEU A 239 -1.28 -0.16 12.27
CA LEU A 239 0.05 -0.66 11.93
C LEU A 239 0.22 -0.88 10.43
N SER A 240 -0.80 -1.40 9.75
CA SER A 240 -0.76 -1.56 8.30
C SER A 240 -2.06 -1.10 7.63
N LEU A 241 -1.93 -0.63 6.39
CA LEU A 241 -3.00 -0.10 5.54
C LEU A 241 -2.88 -0.68 4.14
N ALA A 242 -4.01 -0.95 3.47
CA ALA A 242 -3.99 -1.28 2.04
C ALA A 242 -5.22 -0.79 1.29
N THR A 243 -5.07 -0.59 -0.02
CA THR A 243 -6.17 -0.18 -0.92
C THR A 243 -5.92 -0.59 -2.38
N ARG A 244 -7.00 -0.60 -3.18
CA ARG A 244 -7.04 -0.75 -4.66
C ARG A 244 -7.91 0.33 -5.28
N SER A 245 -7.63 1.57 -4.92
CA SER A 245 -8.47 2.72 -5.22
C SER A 245 -7.63 3.83 -5.80
N ARG A 246 -8.27 4.69 -6.59
CA ARG A 246 -7.61 5.83 -7.20
C ARG A 246 -7.11 6.82 -6.13
N ILE A 247 -5.95 7.41 -6.40
CA ILE A 247 -5.35 8.47 -5.61
C ILE A 247 -5.67 9.81 -6.25
N ASP A 248 -6.15 10.75 -5.45
CA ASP A 248 -6.14 12.18 -5.75
C ASP A 248 -4.99 12.82 -4.97
N ASP A 249 -4.22 13.67 -5.66
CA ASP A 249 -3.01 14.29 -5.14
C ASP A 249 -3.27 15.13 -3.87
N ASP A 250 -4.48 15.69 -3.74
CA ASP A 250 -4.87 16.57 -2.63
C ASP A 250 -5.82 15.91 -1.62
N GLU A 251 -6.65 14.95 -2.05
CA GLU A 251 -7.69 14.33 -1.20
C GLU A 251 -7.35 12.91 -0.70
N GLY A 252 -6.23 12.34 -1.16
CA GLY A 252 -5.83 10.97 -0.82
C GLY A 252 -6.59 9.91 -1.61
N VAL A 253 -6.97 8.81 -0.98
CA VAL A 253 -7.66 7.71 -1.68
C VAL A 253 -9.14 8.07 -1.91
N VAL A 254 -9.52 8.23 -3.19
CA VAL A 254 -10.88 8.59 -3.59
C VAL A 254 -11.74 7.34 -3.74
N PRO A 255 -12.94 7.27 -3.14
CA PRO A 255 -13.87 6.17 -3.36
C PRO A 255 -14.30 6.08 -4.82
N GLU A 256 -14.36 4.86 -5.38
CA GLU A 256 -14.85 4.65 -6.75
C GLU A 256 -16.24 5.30 -6.96
N PRO A 257 -16.50 5.92 -8.13
CA PRO A 257 -17.74 6.66 -8.41
C PRO A 257 -19.03 5.84 -8.18
N SER A 258 -18.97 4.52 -8.33
CA SER A 258 -20.08 3.61 -8.06
C SER A 258 -20.51 3.61 -6.59
N SER A 259 -19.58 3.83 -5.67
CA SER A 259 -19.84 3.95 -4.23
C SER A 259 -20.59 5.24 -3.91
N ALA A 260 -20.24 6.34 -4.58
CA ALA A 260 -20.94 7.62 -4.47
C ALA A 260 -22.36 7.56 -5.07
N LEU A 261 -22.53 6.86 -6.20
CA LEU A 261 -23.84 6.65 -6.83
C LEU A 261 -24.77 5.77 -5.98
N LEU A 262 -24.26 4.74 -5.29
CA LEU A 262 -25.03 3.93 -4.35
C LEU A 262 -25.49 4.74 -3.11
N LEU A 263 -24.64 5.61 -2.59
CA LEU A 263 -24.99 6.56 -1.53
C LEU A 263 -26.09 7.54 -1.98
N LEU A 264 -25.99 8.08 -3.19
CA LEU A 264 -27.01 8.99 -3.76
C LEU A 264 -28.34 8.27 -4.09
N ALA A 265 -28.28 7.04 -4.61
CA ALA A 265 -29.46 6.23 -4.88
C ALA A 265 -30.18 5.80 -3.59
N GLY A 266 -29.42 5.49 -2.53
CA GLY A 266 -29.97 5.16 -1.20
C GLY A 266 -30.73 6.32 -0.56
N VAL A 267 -30.22 7.56 -0.69
CA VAL A 267 -30.90 8.78 -0.23
C VAL A 267 -32.15 9.08 -1.08
N GLY A 268 -32.08 8.87 -2.40
CA GLY A 268 -33.21 9.07 -3.30
C GLY A 268 -34.41 8.15 -3.04
N LEU A 269 -34.17 6.91 -2.63
CA LEU A 269 -35.24 5.94 -2.33
C LEU A 269 -36.01 6.30 -1.05
N VAL A 270 -35.33 6.86 -0.04
CA VAL A 270 -35.95 7.28 1.24
C VAL A 270 -36.87 8.48 1.03
N VAL A 271 -36.53 9.41 0.13
CA VAL A 271 -37.36 10.58 -0.18
C VAL A 271 -38.66 10.19 -0.90
N PHE A 272 -38.66 9.12 -1.71
CA PHE A 272 -39.86 8.67 -2.42
C PHE A 272 -40.84 7.85 -1.56
N LEU A 273 -40.37 7.18 -0.50
CA LEU A 273 -41.23 6.41 0.40
C LEU A 273 -41.93 7.27 1.48
N GLY A 274 -41.50 8.53 1.69
CA GLY A 274 -42.04 9.43 2.71
C GLY A 274 -43.31 10.21 2.33
N ARG A 275 -43.77 10.18 1.06
CA ARG A 275 -44.97 10.93 0.62
C ARG A 275 -46.24 10.07 0.60
N ARG A 276 -46.69 9.59 1.77
CA ARG A 276 -48.08 9.14 1.93
C ARG A 276 -48.99 10.37 2.11
N ARG A 277 -49.85 10.63 1.12
CA ARG A 277 -50.92 11.64 1.23
C ARG A 277 -51.94 11.21 2.30
N PRO A 278 -52.42 12.12 3.15
CA PRO A 278 -53.56 11.83 4.02
C PRO A 278 -54.84 11.75 3.17
N GLN A 279 -55.58 10.65 3.29
CA GLN A 279 -56.94 10.57 2.77
C GLN A 279 -57.88 11.32 3.72
N ARG A 280 -58.77 12.12 3.14
CA ARG A 280 -59.95 12.69 3.80
C ARG A 280 -61.06 11.65 3.84
#